data_AF-A0A0B8PG81-F1
#
_entry.id   AF-A0A0B8PG81-F1
#
_cell.length_a   1.000
_cell.length_b   1.000
_cell.length_c   1.000
_cell.angle_alpha   90.00
_cell.angle_beta   90.00
_cell.angle_gamma   90.00
#
_symmetry.space_group_name_H-M   'P 1'
#
loop_
_entity.id
_entity.type
_entity.pdbx_description
1 polymer ?
#
loop_
_entity_poly.entity_id
_entity_poly.type
_entity_poly.pdbx_seq_one_letter_code
_entity_poly.pdbx_strand_id
1 'polypeptide(L)'
;MPKGYKAEPLISWGDPIFVDAPEFAQDGKQNSAAQAMQFGDNTDGMSLFPISKDRAVLAINNEYTNYEYLFAHQGKSMTADDVKKAQSRAWCNGC
;
A
#
# COMPACT_ATOMS: atom_id res chain seq x y z
N MET A 1 -6.71 -20.75 -12.15
CA MET A 1 -8.16 -20.54 -12.06
C MET A 1 -8.90 -21.62 -12.82
N PRO A 2 -10.08 -22.07 -12.36
CA PRO A 2 -10.94 -22.96 -13.14
C PRO A 2 -11.25 -22.38 -14.53
N LYS A 3 -11.56 -23.25 -15.49
CA LYS A 3 -11.91 -22.82 -16.85
C LYS A 3 -13.09 -21.85 -16.81
N GLY A 4 -12.94 -20.69 -17.47
CA GLY A 4 -13.97 -19.63 -17.51
C GLY A 4 -13.77 -18.50 -16.50
N TYR A 5 -12.81 -18.60 -15.58
CA TYR A 5 -12.49 -17.55 -14.60
C TYR A 5 -11.24 -16.76 -14.99
N LYS A 6 -11.25 -15.45 -14.68
CA LYS A 6 -10.12 -14.53 -14.82
C LYS A 6 -9.87 -13.84 -13.48
N ALA A 7 -8.61 -13.57 -13.17
CA ALA A 7 -8.21 -12.68 -12.08
C ALA A 7 -7.43 -11.51 -12.67
N GLU A 8 -7.70 -10.32 -12.15
CA GLU A 8 -7.01 -9.09 -12.53
C GLU A 8 -6.64 -8.33 -11.25
N PRO A 9 -5.47 -7.68 -11.20
CA PRO A 9 -5.13 -6.78 -10.10
C PRO A 9 -6.14 -5.63 -10.04
N LEU A 10 -6.68 -5.35 -8.85
CA LEU A 10 -7.53 -4.18 -8.61
C LEU A 10 -6.69 -2.97 -8.19
N ILE A 11 -5.81 -3.18 -7.21
CA ILE A 11 -4.84 -2.21 -6.69
C ILE A 11 -3.67 -2.99 -6.11
N SER A 12 -2.47 -2.43 -6.18
CA SER A 12 -1.22 -3.00 -5.69
C SER A 12 -0.56 -2.07 -4.68
N TRP A 13 0.32 -2.64 -3.87
CA TRP A 13 1.19 -1.88 -3.00
C TRP A 13 1.94 -0.77 -3.77
N GLY A 14 1.88 0.45 -3.24
CA GLY A 14 2.55 1.62 -3.83
C GLY A 14 1.69 2.42 -4.82
N ASP A 15 0.52 1.90 -5.22
CA ASP A 15 -0.37 2.62 -6.13
C ASP A 15 -0.82 3.96 -5.52
N PRO A 16 -0.82 5.07 -6.28
CA PRO A 16 -1.23 6.38 -5.79
C PRO A 16 -2.74 6.40 -5.48
N ILE A 17 -3.11 6.84 -4.27
CA ILE A 17 -4.53 6.95 -3.85
C ILE A 17 -5.05 8.40 -3.77
N PHE A 18 -4.17 9.38 -3.96
CA PHE A 18 -4.51 10.80 -4.08
C PHE A 18 -4.06 11.36 -5.43
N VAL A 19 -4.71 12.43 -5.89
CA VAL A 19 -4.43 13.06 -7.19
C VAL A 19 -2.97 13.49 -7.35
N ASP A 20 -2.36 13.98 -6.27
CA ASP A 20 -0.97 14.46 -6.26
C ASP A 20 0.01 13.43 -5.65
N ALA A 21 -0.44 12.19 -5.48
CA ALA A 21 0.42 11.13 -4.94
C ALA A 21 1.50 10.74 -5.98
N PRO A 22 2.74 10.49 -5.53
CA PRO A 22 3.79 10.07 -6.44
C PRO A 22 3.55 8.64 -6.92
N GLU A 23 3.96 8.35 -8.16
CA GLU A 23 4.03 6.99 -8.70
C GLU A 23 4.96 6.11 -7.87
N PHE A 24 4.68 4.80 -7.85
CA PHE A 24 5.50 3.84 -7.12
C PHE A 24 6.94 3.79 -7.65
N ALA A 25 7.92 3.88 -6.75
CA ALA A 25 9.34 3.73 -7.09
C ALA A 25 9.89 2.40 -6.55
N GLN A 26 10.25 1.51 -7.48
CA GLN A 26 10.82 0.18 -7.16
C GLN A 26 12.23 0.22 -6.54
N ASP A 27 12.90 1.37 -6.55
CA ASP A 27 14.27 1.49 -6.04
C ASP A 27 14.35 1.65 -4.51
N GLY A 28 13.20 1.74 -3.83
CA GLY A 28 13.10 1.79 -2.37
C GLY A 28 13.56 3.12 -1.76
N LYS A 29 13.75 4.19 -2.55
CA LYS A 29 14.29 5.48 -2.07
C LYS A 29 13.25 6.54 -1.73
N GLN A 30 11.98 6.31 -2.03
CA GLN A 30 10.89 7.20 -1.62
C GLN A 30 10.82 7.32 -0.08
N ASN A 31 10.47 8.51 0.39
CA ASN A 31 10.40 8.83 1.82
C ASN A 31 9.04 8.44 2.43
N SER A 32 8.88 8.65 3.73
CA SER A 32 7.62 8.38 4.43
C SER A 32 6.42 9.19 3.91
N ALA A 33 6.64 10.44 3.48
CA ALA A 33 5.58 11.30 2.97
C ALA A 33 4.98 10.80 1.65
N ALA A 34 5.82 10.28 0.74
CA ALA A 34 5.34 9.63 -0.48
C ALA A 34 4.45 8.43 -0.15
N GLN A 35 4.87 7.60 0.79
CA GLN A 35 4.11 6.40 1.15
C GLN A 35 2.76 6.72 1.80
N ALA A 36 2.66 7.76 2.62
CA ALA A 36 1.40 8.13 3.27
C ALA A 36 0.28 8.46 2.25
N MET A 37 0.63 8.68 0.98
CA MET A 37 -0.28 8.94 -0.12
C MET A 37 -0.46 7.75 -1.08
N GLN A 38 0.17 6.62 -0.78
CA GLN A 38 0.17 5.40 -1.60
C GLN A 38 -0.50 4.25 -0.86
N PHE A 39 -1.03 3.30 -1.60
CA PHE A 39 -1.62 2.10 -1.03
C PHE A 39 -0.59 1.29 -0.23
N GLY A 40 -1.00 0.82 0.95
CA GLY A 40 -0.12 0.16 1.91
C GLY A 40 0.38 -1.22 1.45
N ASP A 41 1.32 -1.76 2.21
CA ASP A 41 1.98 -3.05 1.93
C ASP A 41 1.19 -4.21 2.58
N ASN A 42 1.46 -5.45 2.15
CA ASN A 42 0.89 -6.69 2.69
C ASN A 42 -0.58 -6.56 3.12
N THR A 43 -1.45 -6.33 2.13
CA THR A 43 -2.89 -6.30 2.36
C THR A 43 -3.38 -7.63 2.93
N ASP A 44 -4.20 -7.57 3.96
CA ASP A 44 -4.88 -8.73 4.54
C ASP A 44 -6.40 -8.48 4.55
N GLY A 45 -7.04 -8.67 5.71
CA GLY A 45 -8.48 -8.57 5.88
C GLY A 45 -9.09 -7.33 5.23
N MET A 46 -10.21 -7.54 4.56
CA MET A 46 -10.92 -6.49 3.82
C MET A 46 -12.43 -6.59 3.99
N SER A 47 -13.12 -5.46 3.83
CA SER A 47 -14.57 -5.35 3.91
C SER A 47 -15.10 -4.36 2.88
N LEU A 48 -16.12 -4.77 2.12
CA LEU A 48 -16.76 -3.98 1.08
C LEU A 48 -18.07 -3.38 1.60
N PHE A 49 -18.20 -2.06 1.45
CA PHE A 49 -19.35 -1.26 1.88
C PHE A 49 -20.03 -0.64 0.65
N PRO A 50 -21.18 -1.16 0.21
CA PRO A 50 -21.90 -0.62 -0.93
C PRO A 50 -22.42 0.80 -0.65
N ILE A 51 -22.31 1.69 -1.64
CA ILE A 51 -22.88 3.05 -1.61
C ILE A 51 -24.05 3.16 -2.59
N SER A 52 -23.91 2.58 -3.79
CA SER A 52 -24.92 2.51 -4.84
C SER A 52 -24.76 1.23 -5.65
N LYS A 53 -25.57 1.07 -6.72
CA LYS A 53 -25.48 -0.09 -7.63
C LYS A 53 -24.10 -0.24 -8.29
N ASP A 54 -23.39 0.87 -8.47
CA ASP A 54 -22.15 0.99 -9.24
C ASP A 54 -20.98 1.54 -8.40
N ARG A 55 -21.18 1.78 -7.10
CA ARG A 55 -20.14 2.29 -6.20
C ARG A 55 -20.13 1.61 -4.85
N ALA A 56 -18.93 1.34 -4.36
CA ALA A 56 -18.67 0.83 -3.03
C ALA A 56 -17.36 1.43 -2.48
N VAL A 57 -17.16 1.33 -1.18
CA VAL A 57 -15.87 1.57 -0.50
C VAL A 57 -15.32 0.22 -0.06
N LEU A 58 -14.04 -0.01 -0.30
CA LEU A 58 -13.33 -1.19 0.17
C LEU A 58 -12.36 -0.73 1.26
N ALA A 59 -12.60 -1.16 2.50
CA ALA A 59 -11.65 -0.99 3.59
C ALA A 59 -10.72 -2.20 3.59
N ILE A 60 -9.41 -1.98 3.52
CA ILE A 60 -8.39 -3.03 3.41
C ILE A 60 -7.34 -2.74 4.46
N ASN A 61 -7.07 -3.72 5.31
CA ASN A 61 -5.99 -3.63 6.27
C ASN A 61 -4.65 -3.86 5.57
N ASN A 62 -3.63 -3.16 6.02
CA ASN A 62 -2.24 -3.38 5.64
C ASN A 62 -1.48 -3.78 6.91
N GLU A 63 -0.98 -5.01 7.01
CA GLU A 63 -0.62 -5.58 8.32
C GLU A 63 0.83 -5.29 8.73
N TYR A 64 1.77 -5.45 7.80
CA TYR A 64 3.20 -5.28 8.04
C TYR A 64 3.92 -4.91 6.75
N THR A 65 5.24 -4.73 6.81
CA THR A 65 6.04 -4.44 5.61
C THR A 65 7.30 -5.30 5.53
N ASN A 66 7.73 -5.55 4.30
CA ASN A 66 8.93 -6.31 4.00
C ASN A 66 10.12 -5.36 3.79
N TYR A 67 11.02 -5.26 4.78
CA TYR A 67 12.16 -4.33 4.74
C TYR A 67 13.12 -4.54 3.57
N GLU A 68 13.18 -5.76 3.04
CA GLU A 68 14.00 -6.12 1.87
C GLU A 68 13.57 -5.40 0.58
N TYR A 69 12.27 -5.11 0.45
CA TYR A 69 11.72 -4.38 -0.71
C TYR A 69 11.42 -2.92 -0.38
N LEU A 70 11.16 -2.62 0.89
CA LEU A 70 10.79 -1.28 1.32
C LEU A 70 11.92 -0.25 1.21
N PHE A 71 13.16 -0.69 1.47
CA PHE A 71 14.31 0.19 1.58
C PHE A 71 15.43 -0.25 0.65
N ALA A 72 16.07 0.70 -0.03
CA ALA A 72 17.26 0.42 -0.83
C ALA A 72 18.39 -0.27 -0.02
N HIS A 73 18.51 0.06 1.27
CA HIS A 73 19.48 -0.53 2.19
C HIS A 73 18.96 -1.76 2.94
N GLN A 74 17.77 -2.29 2.60
CA GLN A 74 17.20 -3.52 3.16
C GLN A 74 17.14 -3.53 4.70
N GLY A 75 16.82 -2.37 5.31
CA GLY A 75 16.76 -2.23 6.77
C GLY A 75 18.11 -2.17 7.52
N LYS A 76 19.26 -2.19 6.83
CA LYS A 76 20.59 -2.19 7.48
C LYS A 76 21.05 -0.84 8.02
N SER A 77 20.43 0.26 7.60
CA SER A 77 20.82 1.63 7.95
C SER A 77 19.59 2.51 8.21
N MET A 78 18.81 2.15 9.22
CA MET A 78 17.53 2.79 9.52
C MET A 78 17.68 4.21 10.06
N THR A 79 16.86 5.11 9.54
CA THR A 79 16.67 6.48 10.02
C THR A 79 15.29 6.65 10.67
N ALA A 80 15.05 7.81 11.30
CA ALA A 80 13.73 8.14 11.81
C ALA A 80 12.66 8.25 10.70
N ASP A 81 13.05 8.65 9.49
CA ASP A 81 12.12 8.67 8.35
C ASP A 81 11.77 7.24 7.90
N ASP A 82 12.73 6.31 7.92
CA ASP A 82 12.48 4.92 7.56
C ASP A 82 11.48 4.25 8.51
N VAL A 83 11.56 4.55 9.81
CA VAL A 83 10.56 4.07 10.78
C VAL A 83 9.18 4.63 10.47
N LYS A 84 9.06 5.92 10.15
CA LYS A 84 7.78 6.53 9.75
C LYS A 84 7.25 5.91 8.45
N LYS A 85 8.13 5.65 7.49
CA LYS A 85 7.78 4.99 6.22
C LYS A 85 7.21 3.60 6.47
N ALA A 86 7.81 2.82 7.37
CA ALA A 86 7.29 1.51 7.76
C ALA A 86 5.92 1.61 8.46
N GLN A 87 5.75 2.59 9.37
CA GLN A 87 4.48 2.81 10.07
C GLN A 87 3.34 3.22 9.12
N SER A 88 3.63 4.08 8.14
CA SER A 88 2.64 4.51 7.13
C SER A 88 2.13 3.40 6.21
N ARG A 89 2.76 2.21 6.23
CA ARG A 89 2.35 1.04 5.44
C ARG A 89 1.51 0.04 6.21
N ALA A 90 1.50 0.07 7.54
CA ALA A 90 1.02 -1.05 8.38
C ALA A 90 -0.29 -0.75 9.13
N TRP A 91 -1.01 0.30 8.71
CA TRP A 91 -2.28 0.72 9.30
C TRP A 91 -3.24 1.23 8.22
N CYS A 92 -4.54 1.24 8.50
CA CYS A 92 -5.56 1.75 7.59
C CYS A 92 -5.16 3.12 7.00
N ASN A 93 -5.13 3.21 5.67
CA ASN A 93 -4.78 4.45 4.97
C ASN A 93 -5.80 5.55 5.33
N GLY A 94 -5.38 6.53 6.14
CA GLY A 94 -6.20 7.68 6.52
C GLY A 94 -6.95 7.61 7.86
N CYS A 95 -6.51 6.76 8.80
CA CYS A 95 -6.92 6.84 10.22
C CYS A 95 -6.09 7.85 11.02
#